data_AF-A0A150MSK0-F1
#
_entry.id   AF-A0A150MSK0-F1
#
_cell.length_a   1.000
_cell.length_b   1.000
_cell.length_c   1.000
_cell.angle_alpha   90.00
_cell.angle_beta   90.00
_cell.angle_gamma   90.00
#
_symmetry.space_group_name_H-M   'P 1'
#
loop_
_entity.id
_entity.type
_entity.pdbx_description
1 polymer ?
#
loop_
_entity_poly.entity_id
_entity_poly.type
_entity_poly.pdbx_seq_one_letter_code
_entity_poly.pdbx_strand_id
1 'polypeptide(L)' 'MKKKPLRPETERFKHILIEAYQRGELSANITAKDMVQELVHQLKPIFKGNNHK' A
#
# COMPACT_ATOMS: atom_id res chain seq x y z
N MET A 1 -3.20 26.81 6.16
CA MET A 1 -3.14 25.48 6.82
C MET A 1 -1.71 24.95 6.74
N LYS A 2 -0.97 24.85 7.86
CA LYS A 2 0.35 24.21 7.88
C LYS A 2 0.15 22.73 7.55
N LYS A 3 0.50 22.30 6.32
CA LYS A 3 0.59 20.87 6.00
C LYS A 3 1.66 20.29 6.92
N LYS A 4 1.27 19.50 7.92
CA LYS A 4 2.23 18.68 8.68
C LYS A 4 3.03 17.87 7.63
N PRO A 5 4.37 17.81 7.72
CA PRO A 5 5.15 16.99 6.79
C PRO A 5 4.59 15.56 6.85
N LEU A 6 4.08 15.08 5.71
CA LEU A 6 3.60 13.72 5.59
C LEU A 6 4.79 12.83 5.94
N ARG A 7 4.62 11.98 6.95
CA ARG A 7 5.67 11.02 7.30
C ARG A 7 5.94 10.16 6.06
N PRO A 8 7.19 9.83 5.73
CA PRO A 8 7.51 8.99 4.58
C PRO A 8 6.69 7.70 4.52
N GLU A 9 6.35 7.14 5.67
CA GLU A 9 5.48 5.97 5.81
C GLU A 9 4.04 6.21 5.34
N THR A 10 3.48 7.39 5.62
CA THR A 10 2.14 7.78 5.17
C THR A 10 2.08 7.96 3.65
N GLU A 11 3.13 8.51 3.06
CA GLU A 11 3.21 8.66 1.60
C GLU A 11 3.37 7.31 0.91
N ARG A 12 4.22 6.44 1.46
CA ARG A 12 4.39 5.06 0.98
C ARG A 12 3.10 4.25 1.10
N PHE A 13 2.35 4.43 2.20
CA PHE A 13 1.05 3.80 2.41
C PHE A 13 0.02 4.26 1.37
N LYS A 14 -0.08 5.57 1.10
CA LYS A 14 -0.98 6.11 0.06
C LYS A 14 -0.65 5.54 -1.32
N HIS A 15 0.64 5.46 -1.66
CA HIS A 15 1.08 4.92 -2.94
C HIS A 15 0.62 3.47 -3.16
N ILE A 16 0.76 2.61 -2.15
CA ILE A 16 0.31 1.22 -2.19
C ILE A 16 -1.21 1.12 -2.42
N LEU A 17 -2.00 1.96 -1.74
CA LEU A 17 -3.46 1.94 -1.91
C LEU A 17 -3.89 2.39 -3.31
N ILE A 18 -3.23 3.41 -3.86
CA ILE A 18 -3.52 3.91 -5.21
C ILE A 18 -3.16 2.84 -6.25
N GLU A 19 -2.02 2.17 -6.11
CA GLU A 19 -1.60 1.10 -7.02
C GLU A 19 -2.58 -0.08 -7.00
N ALA A 20 -3.00 -0.51 -5.80
CA ALA A 20 -3.97 -1.60 -5.66
C ALA A 20 -5.33 -1.25 -6.28
N TYR A 21 -5.77 0.00 -6.13
CA TYR A 21 -6.99 0.50 -6.77
C TYR A 21 -6.89 0.46 -8.30
N GLN A 22 -5.81 1.02 -8.87
CA GLN A 22 -5.60 1.06 -10.31
C GLN A 22 -5.53 -0.34 -10.93
N ARG A 23 -4.85 -1.28 -10.26
CA ARG A 23 -4.78 -2.68 -10.71
C ARG A 23 -6.14 -3.36 -10.66
N GLY A 24 -6.96 -3.08 -9.65
CA GLY A 24 -8.32 -3.62 -9.54
C GLY A 24 -9.27 -3.10 -10.60
N GLU A 25 -9.16 -1.81 -10.93
CA GLU A 25 -10.01 -1.19 -11.95
C GLU A 25 -9.60 -1.58 -13.37
N LEU A 26 -8.29 -1.76 -13.63
CA LEU A 26 -7.75 -1.95 -14.97
C LEU A 26 -7.42 -3.41 -15.34
N SER A 27 -7.36 -4.33 -14.37
CA SER A 27 -6.96 -5.72 -14.66
C SER A 27 -8.16 -6.62 -14.95
N ALA A 28 -8.25 -7.11 -16.19
CA ALA A 28 -9.22 -8.13 -16.58
C ALA A 28 -8.87 -9.55 -16.04
N ASN A 29 -7.63 -9.75 -15.58
CA ASN A 29 -7.07 -11.08 -15.29
C ASN A 29 -6.64 -11.30 -13.83
N ILE A 30 -6.90 -10.32 -12.94
CA ILE A 30 -6.58 -10.45 -11.52
C ILE A 30 -7.86 -10.74 -10.74
N THR A 31 -7.84 -11.76 -9.90
CA THR A 31 -8.94 -12.02 -8.99
C THR A 31 -8.85 -11.11 -7.77
N ALA A 32 -9.98 -10.83 -7.12
CA ALA A 32 -10.00 -10.09 -5.86
C ALA A 32 -9.11 -10.73 -4.78
N LYS A 33 -8.98 -12.07 -4.79
CA LYS A 33 -8.08 -12.79 -3.89
C LYS A 33 -6.62 -12.41 -4.13
N ASP A 34 -6.18 -12.38 -5.39
CA ASP A 34 -4.80 -12.04 -5.75
C ASP A 34 -4.49 -10.59 -5.37
N MET A 35 -5.45 -9.67 -5.57
CA MET A 35 -5.31 -8.27 -5.13
C MET A 35 -5.13 -8.15 -3.62
N VAL A 36 -5.98 -8.81 -2.84
CA VAL A 36 -5.90 -8.75 -1.38
C VAL A 36 -4.59 -9.35 -0.89
N GLN A 37 -4.12 -10.43 -1.53
CA GLN A 37 -2.86 -11.07 -1.19
C GLN A 37 -1.65 -10.16 -1.50
N GLU A 38 -1.65 -9.48 -2.65
CA GLU A 38 -0.62 -8.51 -3.02
C GLU A 38 -0.63 -7.28 -2.09
N LEU A 39 -1.82 -6.75 -1.79
CA LEU A 39 -2.00 -5.63 -0.88
C LEU A 39 -1.46 -5.95 0.52
N VAL A 40 -1.75 -7.14 1.05
CA VAL A 40 -1.20 -7.60 2.33
C VAL A 40 0.32 -7.67 2.29
N HIS A 41 0.91 -8.18 1.20
CA HIS A 41 2.37 -8.23 1.06
C HIS A 41 3.01 -6.83 1.03
N GLN A 42 2.43 -5.88 0.32
CA GLN A 42 2.93 -4.50 0.23
C GLN A 42 2.76 -3.73 1.55
N LEU A 43 1.69 -4.00 2.30
CA LEU A 43 1.40 -3.34 3.58
C LEU A 43 2.19 -3.93 4.76
N LYS A 44 2.53 -5.22 4.72
CA LYS A 44 3.30 -5.92 5.78
C LYS A 44 4.58 -5.18 6.23
N PRO A 45 5.45 -4.65 5.35
CA PRO A 45 6.63 -3.90 5.77
C PRO A 45 6.31 -2.54 6.40
N ILE A 46 5.17 -1.92 6.07
CA ILE A 46 4.75 -0.65 6.66
C ILE A 46 4.29 -0.84 8.10
N PHE A 47 3.55 -1.94 8.37
CA PHE A 47 3.10 -2.26 9.72
C PHE A 47 4.18 -2.90 10.61
N LYS A 48 5.26 -3.41 10.01
CA LYS A 48 6.40 -4.03 10.72
C LYS A 48 7.49 -3.05 11.18
N GLY A 49 7.20 -1.76 11.27
CA GLY A 49 8.16 -0.71 11.66
C GLY A 49 9.24 -1.20 12.64
N ASN A 50 10.50 -1.15 12.19
CA ASN A 50 11.73 -1.30 12.99
C ASN A 50 11.86 -2.56 13.90
N ASN A 51 11.79 -3.77 13.33
CA ASN A 51 12.33 -4.98 14.00
C ASN A 51 13.75 -5.36 13.54
N HIS A 52 14.53 -4.41 13.03
CA HIS A 52 15.98 -4.55 12.93
C HIS A 52 16.61 -3.88 14.15
N LYS A 53 16.82 -4.68 15.20
CA LYS A 53 17.84 -4.44 16.22
C LYS A 53 19.20 -4.85 15.65
#